data_AF-A0A937B209-F1
#
_entry.id   AF-A0A937B209-F1
#
_cell.length_a   1.000
_cell.length_b   1.000
_cell.length_c   1.000
_cell.angle_alpha   90.00
_cell.angle_beta   90.00
_cell.angle_gamma   90.00
#
_symmetry.space_group_name_H-M   'P 1'
#
loop_
_entity.id
_entity.type
_entity.pdbx_description
1 polymer ?
#
loop_
_entity_poly.entity_id
_entity_poly.type
_entity_poly.pdbx_seq_one_letter_code
_entity_poly.pdbx_strand_id
1 'polypeptide(L)' 'MKRNRETENTRFVQGVGRALRRAAKTARKTAKMYGTPIYVWENGKVVAKKP' A
#
# COMPACT_ATOMS: atom_id res chain seq x y z
N MET A 1 -9.40 -17.89 -27.43
CA MET A 1 -8.17 -17.57 -26.67
C MET A 1 -8.32 -16.25 -25.86
N LYS A 2 -9.32 -16.13 -24.96
CA LYS A 2 -9.55 -14.91 -24.13
C LYS A 2 -9.28 -15.10 -22.63
N ARG A 3 -9.36 -16.35 -22.11
CA ARG A 3 -9.23 -16.69 -20.68
C ARG A 3 -7.83 -16.50 -20.09
N ASN A 4 -6.77 -16.63 -20.90
CA ASN A 4 -5.39 -16.52 -20.40
C ASN A 4 -5.04 -15.08 -19.98
N ARG A 5 -5.54 -14.08 -20.70
CA ARG A 5 -5.24 -12.65 -20.45
C ARG A 5 -5.86 -12.15 -19.14
N GLU A 6 -7.05 -12.61 -18.81
CA GLU A 6 -7.76 -12.27 -17.57
C GLU A 6 -7.07 -12.88 -16.32
N THR A 7 -6.58 -14.11 -16.46
CA THR A 7 -5.83 -14.80 -15.40
C THR A 7 -4.48 -14.14 -15.15
N GLU A 8 -3.78 -13.73 -16.21
CA GLU A 8 -2.51 -13.01 -16.13
C GLU A 8 -2.68 -11.64 -15.48
N ASN A 9 -3.69 -10.87 -15.89
CA ASN A 9 -4.04 -9.59 -15.24
C ASN A 9 -4.33 -9.77 -13.75
N THR A 10 -5.04 -10.84 -13.37
CA THR A 10 -5.33 -11.14 -11.97
C THR A 10 -4.06 -11.40 -11.18
N ARG A 11 -3.13 -12.21 -11.71
CA ARG A 11 -1.84 -12.50 -11.05
C ARG A 11 -0.98 -11.24 -10.92
N PHE A 12 -0.97 -10.40 -11.95
CA PHE A 12 -0.26 -9.12 -11.93
C PHE A 12 -0.80 -8.21 -10.82
N VAL A 13 -2.12 -7.98 -10.79
CA VAL A 13 -2.77 -7.14 -9.77
C VAL A 13 -2.53 -7.70 -8.35
N GLN A 14 -2.59 -9.02 -8.17
CA GLN A 14 -2.27 -9.65 -6.89
C GLN A 14 -0.80 -9.42 -6.48
N GLY A 15 0.13 -9.51 -7.44
CA GLY A 15 1.55 -9.21 -7.24
C GLY A 15 1.78 -7.77 -6.80
N VAL A 16 1.18 -6.81 -7.52
CA VAL A 16 1.21 -5.38 -7.18
C VAL A 16 0.65 -5.14 -5.77
N GLY A 17 -0.51 -5.71 -5.46
CA GLY A 17 -1.12 -5.57 -4.14
C GLY A 17 -0.22 -6.12 -3.02
N ARG A 18 0.47 -7.24 -3.23
CA ARG A 18 1.45 -7.78 -2.27
C ARG A 18 2.65 -6.85 -2.09
N ALA A 19 3.20 -6.32 -3.19
CA ALA A 19 4.32 -5.40 -3.15
C ALA A 19 3.98 -4.10 -2.40
N LEU A 20 2.82 -3.50 -2.68
CA LEU A 20 2.35 -2.28 -2.01
C LEU A 20 2.17 -2.48 -0.50
N ARG A 21 1.58 -3.60 -0.07
CA ARG A 21 1.44 -3.90 1.37
C ARG A 21 2.80 -4.02 2.07
N ARG A 22 3.79 -4.63 1.40
CA ARG A 22 5.17 -4.75 1.93
C ARG A 22 5.83 -3.38 2.03
N ALA A 23 5.74 -2.56 0.98
CA ALA A 23 6.26 -1.19 0.98
C ALA A 23 5.66 -0.36 2.12
N ALA A 24 4.34 -0.41 2.29
CA ALA A 24 3.66 0.30 3.38
C ALA A 24 4.12 -0.16 4.77
N LYS A 25 4.42 -1.45 4.97
CA LYS A 25 4.96 -1.97 6.24
C LYS A 25 6.35 -1.40 6.52
N THR A 26 7.22 -1.34 5.52
CA THR A 26 8.57 -0.76 5.66
C THR A 26 8.48 0.73 5.96
N ALA A 27 7.66 1.48 5.22
CA ALA A 27 7.47 2.91 5.44
C ALA A 27 7.00 3.21 6.87
N ARG A 28 6.03 2.45 7.40
CA ARG A 28 5.59 2.56 8.80
C ARG A 28 6.71 2.30 9.81
N LYS A 29 7.52 1.26 9.57
CA LYS A 29 8.66 0.94 10.44
C LYS A 29 9.66 2.10 10.50
N THR A 30 10.00 2.66 9.34
CA THR A 30 10.89 3.82 9.24
C THR A 30 10.30 5.06 9.89
N ALA A 31 9.03 5.36 9.61
CA ALA A 31 8.32 6.49 10.21
C ALA A 31 8.32 6.39 11.75
N LYS A 32 8.07 5.20 12.30
CA LYS A 32 8.12 4.96 13.74
C LYS A 32 9.50 5.17 14.34
N MET A 33 10.56 4.76 13.64
CA MET A 33 11.95 4.92 14.07
C MET A 33 12.34 6.38 14.26
N TYR A 34 11.89 7.26 13.36
CA TYR A 34 12.24 8.68 13.36
C TYR A 34 11.14 9.59 13.91
N GLY A 35 10.06 9.03 14.45
CA GLY A 35 8.91 9.80 14.93
C GLY A 35 8.19 10.59 13.83
N THR A 36 8.37 10.21 12.56
CA THR A 36 7.76 10.89 11.42
C THR A 36 6.26 10.56 11.35
N PRO A 37 5.36 11.54 11.28
CA PRO A 37 3.92 11.30 11.16
C PRO A 37 3.56 10.71 9.79
N ILE A 38 2.48 9.91 9.76
CA ILE A 38 1.93 9.34 8.53
C ILE A 38 0.67 10.10 8.17
N TYR A 39 0.66 10.69 6.98
CA TYR A 39 -0.51 11.39 6.46
C TYR A 39 -1.45 10.40 5.76
N VAL A 40 -2.72 10.41 6.17
CA VAL A 40 -3.77 9.58 5.57
C VAL A 40 -4.99 10.43 5.24
N TRP A 41 -5.74 10.04 4.21
CA TRP A 41 -7.04 10.60 3.93
C TRP A 41 -8.09 9.89 4.80
N GLU A 42 -8.76 10.62 5.68
CA GLU A 42 -9.77 10.09 6.60
C GLU A 42 -10.90 11.12 6.74
N ASN A 43 -12.15 10.66 6.58
CA ASN A 43 -13.34 11.50 6.70
C ASN A 43 -13.29 12.79 5.85
N GLY A 44 -12.78 12.69 4.61
CA GLY A 44 -12.75 13.82 3.67
C GLY A 44 -11.63 14.83 3.89
N LYS A 45 -10.64 14.53 4.75
CA LYS A 45 -9.48 15.40 4.99
C LYS A 45 -8.19 14.61 5.16
N VAL A 46 -7.06 15.30 4.99
CA VAL A 46 -5.74 14.76 5.33
C VAL A 46 -5.53 14.87 6.83
N VAL A 47 -5.16 13.76 7.47
CA VAL A 47 -4.89 13.65 8.91
C VAL A 47 -3.50 13.11 9.13
N ALA A 48 -2.74 13.74 10.03
CA ALA A 48 -1.47 13.21 10.52
C ALA A 48 -1.72 12.18 11.63
N LYS A 49 -1.34 10.92 11.41
CA LYS A 49 -1.37 9.87 12.43
C LYS A 49 0.03 9.65 12.98
N LYS A 50 0.09 9.39 14.29
CA LYS A 50 1.32 8.89 14.93
C LYS A 50 1.68 7.53 14.30
N PRO A 51 2.97 7.30 14.02
CA PRO A 51 3.43 6.09 13.34
C PRO A 51 3.31 4.81 14.16
#